data_AF-A0A293MH00-F1
#
_entry.id   AF-A0A293MH00-F1
#
_cell.length_a   1.000
_cell.length_b   1.000
_cell.length_c   1.000
_cell.angle_alpha   90.00
_cell.angle_beta   90.00
_cell.angle_gamma   90.00
#
_symmetry.space_group_name_H-M   'P 1'
#
loop_
_entity.id
_entity.type
_entity.pdbx_description
1 polymer ?
#
loop_
_entity_poly.entity_id
_entity_poly.type
_entity_poly.pdbx_seq_one_letter_code
_entity_poly.pdbx_strand_id
1 'polypeptide(L)'
;MLSVGGWSTQSGYISAIASEKRSRQTFVKSVIETLRAYDFDGLDIFWLFPGSAEWGGRKEDKENYVSLVKEIREAMSREDRQDLLLTVGVRSPQSLHPRQRV
;
A
#
# COMPACT_ATOMS: atom_id res chain seq x y z
N MET A 1 -11.12 -4.22 -9.65
CA MET A 1 -10.14 -3.60 -8.73
C MET A 1 -8.81 -3.37 -9.42
N LEU A 2 -8.07 -2.35 -8.99
CA LEU A 2 -6.69 -2.05 -9.39
C LEU A 2 -5.72 -2.43 -8.26
N SER A 3 -4.61 -3.10 -8.56
CA SER A 3 -3.54 -3.36 -7.57
C SER A 3 -2.29 -2.52 -7.88
N VAL A 4 -1.65 -1.98 -6.84
CA VAL A 4 -0.40 -1.23 -6.93
C VAL A 4 0.68 -1.93 -6.10
N GLY A 5 1.84 -2.19 -6.70
CA GLY A 5 2.99 -2.80 -6.04
C GLY A 5 3.38 -4.13 -6.68
N GLY A 6 3.52 -5.17 -5.87
CA GLY A 6 4.02 -6.49 -6.28
C GLY A 6 5.55 -6.62 -6.20
N TRP A 7 6.03 -7.85 -6.41
CA TRP A 7 7.45 -8.22 -6.25
C TRP A 7 8.41 -7.41 -7.13
N SER A 8 8.01 -7.08 -8.36
CA SER A 8 8.82 -6.31 -9.31
C SER A 8 8.84 -4.81 -9.01
N THR A 9 7.94 -4.32 -8.16
CA THR A 9 7.96 -2.93 -7.70
C THR A 9 8.94 -2.82 -6.56
N GLN A 10 10.04 -2.07 -6.75
CA GLN A 10 10.98 -1.83 -5.66
C GLN A 10 10.24 -1.18 -4.49
N SER A 11 10.27 -1.84 -3.32
CA SER A 11 9.62 -1.38 -2.09
C SER A 11 10.04 0.04 -1.72
N GLY A 12 11.24 0.47 -2.11
CA GLY A 12 11.71 1.85 -1.99
C GLY A 12 10.82 2.90 -2.66
N TYR A 13 10.14 2.61 -3.78
CA TYR A 13 9.21 3.56 -4.40
C TYR A 13 7.97 3.79 -3.53
N ILE A 14 7.39 2.71 -2.99
CA ILE A 14 6.21 2.82 -2.12
C ILE A 14 6.61 3.47 -0.79
N SER A 15 7.81 3.17 -0.26
CA SER A 15 8.38 3.87 0.90
C SER A 15 8.52 5.39 0.65
N ALA A 16 9.02 5.80 -0.52
CA ALA A 16 9.14 7.21 -0.89
C ALA A 16 7.78 7.90 -1.08
N ILE A 17 6.78 7.19 -1.62
CA ILE A 17 5.41 7.71 -1.70
C ILE A 17 4.85 7.92 -0.29
N ALA A 18 5.03 6.95 0.61
CA ALA A 18 4.45 6.97 1.94
C ALA A 18 5.13 8.00 2.88
N SER A 19 6.41 8.34 2.65
CA SER A 19 7.23 9.05 3.63
C SER A 19 6.80 10.48 3.94
N GLU A 20 6.24 11.21 2.97
CA GLU A 20 5.87 12.61 3.15
C GLU A 20 4.38 12.83 2.92
N LYS A 21 3.77 13.75 3.68
CA LYS A 21 2.34 14.08 3.49
C LYS A 21 2.04 14.52 2.05
N ARG A 22 2.93 15.31 1.46
CA ARG A 22 2.77 15.82 0.09
C ARG A 22 2.80 14.70 -0.96
N SER A 23 3.71 13.73 -0.82
CA SER A 23 3.80 12.61 -1.75
C SER A 23 2.59 11.69 -1.61
N ARG A 24 2.14 11.43 -0.38
CA ARG A 24 0.90 10.66 -0.14
C ARG A 24 -0.31 11.33 -0.75
N GLN A 25 -0.51 12.63 -0.55
CA GLN A 25 -1.62 13.37 -1.15
C GLN A 25 -1.60 13.32 -2.68
N THR A 26 -0.41 13.41 -3.28
CA THR A 26 -0.25 13.31 -4.73
C THR A 26 -0.66 11.92 -5.23
N PHE A 27 -0.21 10.86 -4.55
CA PHE A 27 -0.58 9.49 -4.86
C PHE A 27 -2.07 9.18 -4.64
N VAL A 28 -2.64 9.64 -3.52
CA VAL A 28 -4.08 9.48 -3.21
C VAL A 28 -4.92 10.13 -4.31
N LYS A 29 -4.55 11.34 -4.75
CA LYS A 29 -5.24 12.02 -5.85
C LYS A 29 -5.16 11.20 -7.14
N SER A 30 -3.97 10.72 -7.53
CA SER A 30 -3.81 9.95 -8.76
C SER A 30 -4.55 8.61 -8.72
N VAL A 31 -4.63 7.95 -7.55
CA VAL A 31 -5.45 6.76 -7.34
C VAL A 31 -6.91 7.09 -7.65
N ILE A 32 -7.49 8.10 -7.00
CA ILE A 32 -8.91 8.45 -7.20
C ILE A 32 -9.20 8.79 -8.67
N GLU A 33 -8.35 9.58 -9.31
CA GLU A 33 -8.47 9.90 -10.73
C GLU A 33 -8.42 8.63 -11.61
N THR A 34 -7.53 7.68 -11.30
CA THR A 34 -7.42 6.41 -12.03
C THR A 34 -8.64 5.52 -11.81
N LEU A 35 -9.12 5.39 -10.57
CA LEU A 35 -10.30 4.58 -10.27
C LEU A 35 -11.55 5.11 -10.98
N ARG A 36 -11.69 6.43 -11.10
CA ARG A 36 -12.75 7.07 -11.90
C ARG A 36 -12.56 6.82 -13.40
N ALA A 37 -11.37 7.07 -13.92
CA ALA A 37 -11.10 7.04 -15.36
C ALA A 37 -11.31 5.65 -15.99
N TYR A 38 -11.04 4.59 -15.21
CA TYR A 38 -11.13 3.20 -15.68
C TYR A 38 -12.27 2.42 -15.02
N ASP A 39 -13.15 3.10 -14.29
CA ASP A 39 -14.29 2.52 -13.58
C ASP A 39 -13.94 1.31 -12.69
N PHE A 40 -12.83 1.41 -11.97
CA PHE A 40 -12.49 0.41 -10.96
C PHE A 40 -13.34 0.59 -9.69
N ASP A 41 -13.74 -0.52 -9.11
CA ASP A 41 -14.49 -0.67 -7.85
C ASP A 41 -13.62 -0.55 -6.59
N GLY A 42 -12.29 -0.43 -6.72
CA GLY A 42 -11.41 -0.28 -5.56
C GLY A 42 -9.91 -0.44 -5.85
N LEU A 43 -9.12 -0.27 -4.79
CA LEU A 43 -7.67 -0.38 -4.77
C LEU A 43 -7.21 -1.57 -3.90
N ASP A 44 -6.21 -2.29 -4.37
CA ASP A 44 -5.37 -3.21 -3.59
C ASP A 44 -3.95 -2.64 -3.48
N ILE A 45 -3.40 -2.62 -2.26
CA ILE A 45 -2.01 -2.22 -2.03
C ILE A 45 -1.18 -3.46 -1.74
N PHE A 46 -0.29 -3.81 -2.66
CA PHE A 46 0.57 -4.97 -2.57
C PHE A 46 2.04 -4.56 -2.31
N TRP A 47 2.31 -4.04 -1.10
CA TRP A 47 3.65 -3.60 -0.71
C TRP A 47 4.42 -4.71 0.00
N LEU A 48 5.50 -5.21 -0.63
CA LEU A 48 6.41 -6.21 -0.06
C LEU A 48 7.83 -5.63 0.11
N PHE A 49 8.24 -5.18 1.29
CA PHE A 49 7.48 -5.06 2.54
C PHE A 49 7.81 -3.72 3.22
N PRO A 50 6.82 -3.06 3.86
CA PRO A 50 7.08 -1.86 4.66
C PRO A 50 8.19 -2.14 5.69
N GLY A 51 9.22 -1.30 5.71
CA GLY A 51 10.31 -1.39 6.68
C GLY A 51 11.40 -2.41 6.38
N SER A 52 11.34 -3.11 5.26
CA SER A 52 12.44 -3.99 4.85
C SER A 52 13.55 -3.21 4.17
N ALA A 53 14.64 -2.93 4.91
CA ALA A 53 15.82 -2.23 4.40
C ALA A 53 16.47 -2.94 3.20
N GLU A 54 16.41 -4.28 3.15
CA GLU A 54 16.88 -5.10 2.02
C GLU A 54 16.22 -4.70 0.69
N TRP A 55 14.95 -4.30 0.75
CA TRP A 55 14.15 -3.92 -0.42
C TRP A 55 13.96 -2.40 -0.55
N GLY A 56 14.76 -1.61 0.18
CA GLY A 56 14.73 -0.14 0.14
C GLY A 56 13.68 0.52 1.04
N GLY A 57 13.07 -0.24 1.95
CA GLY A 57 12.17 0.29 2.98
C GLY A 57 12.90 1.00 4.12
N ARG A 58 12.16 1.76 4.91
CA ARG A 58 12.62 2.54 6.07
C ARG A 58 11.86 2.15 7.32
N LYS A 59 12.46 2.31 8.51
CA LYS A 59 11.84 1.91 9.77
C LYS A 59 10.47 2.57 9.98
N GLU A 60 10.35 3.82 9.54
CA GLU A 60 9.16 4.67 9.62
C GLU A 60 8.04 4.24 8.67
N ASP A 61 8.29 3.30 7.74
CA ASP A 61 7.30 2.81 6.78
C ASP A 61 6.06 2.25 7.47
N LYS A 62 6.17 1.73 8.69
CA LYS A 62 5.01 1.23 9.44
C LYS A 62 4.01 2.35 9.71
N GLU A 63 4.47 3.44 10.33
CA GLU A 63 3.63 4.60 10.64
C GLU A 63 3.18 5.31 9.37
N ASN A 64 4.08 5.46 8.40
CA ASN A 64 3.79 6.09 7.11
C ASN A 64 2.75 5.30 6.31
N TYR A 65 2.80 3.97 6.35
CA TYR A 65 1.81 3.13 5.68
C TYR A 65 0.42 3.27 6.32
N VAL A 66 0.34 3.37 7.65
CA VAL A 66 -0.92 3.66 8.34
C VAL A 66 -1.50 5.00 7.90
N SER A 67 -0.66 6.05 7.81
CA SER A 67 -1.10 7.35 7.30
C SER A 67 -1.60 7.27 5.87
N LEU A 68 -0.87 6.56 4.98
CA LEU A 68 -1.25 6.38 3.59
C LEU A 68 -2.62 5.68 3.46
N VAL A 69 -2.82 4.55 4.14
CA VAL A 69 -4.08 3.79 4.09
C VAL A 69 -5.26 4.63 4.61
N LYS A 70 -5.06 5.40 5.69
CA LYS A 70 -6.09 6.32 6.21
C LYS A 70 -6.45 7.40 5.20
N GLU A 71 -5.45 8.06 4.61
CA GLU A 71 -5.67 9.13 3.63
C GLU A 71 -6.38 8.61 2.36
N ILE A 72 -6.07 7.38 1.92
CA ILE A 72 -6.77 6.71 0.80
C ILE A 72 -8.24 6.45 1.17
N ARG A 73 -8.51 5.85 2.34
CA ARG A 73 -9.88 5.57 2.80
C ARG A 73 -10.71 6.86 2.91
N GLU A 74 -10.14 7.90 3.51
CA GLU A 74 -10.81 9.21 3.61
C GLU A 74 -11.15 9.81 2.25
N ALA A 75 -10.25 9.66 1.25
CA ALA A 75 -10.52 10.14 -0.10
C ALA A 75 -11.60 9.31 -0.79
N MET A 76 -11.55 7.98 -0.67
CA MET A 76 -12.58 7.07 -1.21
C MET A 76 -13.97 7.37 -0.66
N SER A 77 -14.09 7.66 0.64
CA SER A 77 -15.38 7.99 1.29
C SER A 77 -15.97 9.34 0.86
N ARG A 78 -15.23 10.17 0.12
CA ARG A 78 -15.74 11.44 -0.45
C ARG A 78 -16.28 11.28 -1.87
N GLU A 79 -16.11 10.10 -2.47
CA GLU A 79 -16.61 9.82 -3.81
C GLU A 79 -18.13 9.60 -3.81
N ASP A 80 -18.84 10.15 -4.79
CA ASP A 80 -20.31 10.02 -4.94
C ASP A 80 -20.73 8.71 -5.63
N ARG A 81 -19.92 7.64 -5.47
CA ARG A 81 -20.13 6.31 -6.06
C ARG A 81 -20.32 5.25 -4.97
N GLN A 82 -20.63 4.02 -5.37
CA GLN A 82 -20.60 2.87 -4.46
C GLN A 82 -19.30 2.84 -3.64
N ASP A 83 -19.40 2.43 -2.38
CA ASP A 83 -18.28 2.40 -1.44
C ASP A 83 -17.09 1.62 -2.03
N LEU A 84 -16.01 2.36 -2.32
CA LEU A 84 -14.83 1.79 -2.96
C LEU A 84 -14.13 0.81 -2.02
N LEU A 85 -13.73 -0.34 -2.58
CA LEU A 85 -12.99 -1.35 -1.84
C LEU A 85 -11.54 -0.89 -1.62
N LEU A 86 -11.02 -1.15 -0.41
CA LEU A 86 -9.60 -0.99 -0.08
C LEU A 86 -9.11 -2.29 0.53
N THR A 87 -8.14 -2.91 -0.12
CA THR A 87 -7.55 -4.18 0.29
C THR A 87 -6.03 -4.06 0.32
N VAL A 88 -5.37 -4.99 1.03
CA VAL A 88 -3.92 -5.00 1.19
C VAL A 88 -3.38 -6.43 1.11
N GLY A 89 -2.33 -6.62 0.31
CA GLY A 89 -1.56 -7.86 0.30
C GLY A 89 -0.60 -7.90 1.49
N VAL A 90 -0.82 -8.81 2.44
CA VAL A 90 0.03 -8.97 3.63
C VAL A 90 0.86 -10.24 3.57
N ARG A 91 2.06 -10.19 4.17
CA ARG A 91 2.90 -11.38 4.34
C ARG A 91 2.26 -12.31 5.38
N SER A 92 2.23 -13.60 5.09
CA SER A 92 2.01 -14.60 6.13
C SER A 92 3.20 -14.61 7.10
N PRO A 93 2.99 -14.70 8.43
CA PRO A 93 4.08 -14.95 9.36
C PRO A 93 4.81 -16.23 8.93
N GLN A 94 6.15 -16.23 8.93
CA GLN A 94 6.89 -17.46 8.70
C GLN A 94 6.40 -18.53 9.70
N SER A 95 5.98 -19.69 9.21
CA SER A 95 5.84 -20.86 10.07
C SER A 95 7.20 -21.12 10.72
N LEU A 96 7.27 -21.08 12.04
CA LEU A 96 8.42 -21.56 12.79
C LEU A 96 8.60 -23.04 12.41
N HIS A 97 9.50 -23.34 11.47
CA HIS A 97 9.93 -24.71 11.29
C HIS A 97 10.66 -25.13 12.57
N PRO A 98 10.24 -26.21 13.25
CA PRO A 98 11.02 -26.76 14.33
C PRO A 98 12.36 -27.16 13.73
N ARG A 99 13.45 -26.58 14.24
CA ARG A 99 14.82 -26.95 13.88
C ARG A 99 14.90 -28.48 13.91
N GLN A 100 15.24 -29.10 12.78
CA GLN A 100 15.74 -30.46 12.81
C GLN A 100 16.97 -30.44 13.72
N ARG A 101 16.84 -31.06 14.89
CA ARG A 101 17.98 -31.37 15.74
C ARG A 101 18.75 -32.47 15.02
N VAL A 102 19.99 -32.16 14.65
CA VAL A 102 21.02 -33.16 14.38
C VAL A 102 21.61 -33.58 15.71
#